data_AF-A0A944JRW0-F1
#
_entry.id   AF-A0A944JRW0-F1
#
_cell.length_a   1.000
_cell.length_b   1.000
_cell.length_c   1.000
_cell.angle_alpha   90.00
_cell.angle_beta   90.00
_cell.angle_gamma   90.00
#
_symmetry.space_group_name_H-M   'P 1'
#
loop_
_entity.id
_entity.type
_entity.pdbx_description
1 polymer ?
#
loop_
_entity_poly.entity_id
_entity_poly.type
_entity_poly.pdbx_seq_one_letter_code
_entity_poly.pdbx_strand_id
1 'polypeptide(L)'
;AWPAHARAANLVLAGLLRRRTGLPLRDLGPMRAARREHLLGLDLTDRRSGYPLQMVVRAADAGWRIREVDVPYLPRSGKSKVTGTWRGTGQAVRDMSRVLAEPPAVRPSPDSRAGGPR
;
A
#
# COMPACT_ATOMS: atom_id res chain seq x y z
N ALA A 1 2.22 24.09 -4.18
CA ALA A 1 1.12 23.42 -4.89
C ALA A 1 1.56 22.01 -5.31
N TRP A 2 0.71 20.99 -5.16
CA TRP A 2 1.00 19.65 -5.70
C TRP A 2 1.06 19.71 -7.23
N PRO A 3 2.08 19.11 -7.88
CA PRO A 3 2.15 19.08 -9.34
C PRO A 3 0.98 18.31 -9.96
N ALA A 4 0.52 18.73 -11.14
CA ALA A 4 -0.61 18.09 -11.82
C ALA A 4 -0.34 16.61 -12.14
N HIS A 5 0.89 16.25 -12.51
CA HIS A 5 1.30 14.88 -12.78
C HIS A 5 1.24 13.98 -11.54
N ALA A 6 1.54 14.52 -10.36
CA ALA A 6 1.46 13.78 -9.10
C ALA A 6 0.01 13.44 -8.73
N ARG A 7 -0.92 14.36 -9.01
CA ARG A 7 -2.36 14.12 -8.82
C ARG A 7 -2.90 13.06 -9.78
N ALA A 8 -2.51 13.13 -11.05
CA ALA A 8 -2.89 12.13 -12.05
C ALA A 8 -2.35 10.73 -11.70
N ALA A 9 -1.09 10.64 -11.27
CA ALA A 9 -0.51 9.38 -10.81
C ALA A 9 -1.28 8.79 -9.62
N ASN A 10 -1.64 9.62 -8.63
CA ASN A 10 -2.40 9.14 -7.48
C ASN A 10 -3.79 8.60 -7.85
N LEU A 11 -4.49 9.28 -8.76
CA LEU A 11 -5.81 8.84 -9.26
C LEU A 11 -5.72 7.50 -9.99
N VAL A 12 -4.71 7.33 -10.85
CA VAL A 12 -4.49 6.06 -11.56
C VAL A 12 -4.18 4.93 -10.58
N LEU A 13 -3.32 5.19 -9.59
CA LEU A 13 -2.98 4.20 -8.55
C LEU A 13 -4.18 3.80 -7.71
N ALA A 14 -4.96 4.77 -7.22
CA ALA A 14 -6.19 4.52 -6.48
C ALA A 14 -7.18 3.71 -7.33
N GLY A 15 -7.30 4.02 -8.62
CA GLY A 15 -8.13 3.28 -9.57
C GLY A 15 -7.68 1.83 -9.77
N LEU A 16 -6.38 1.59 -9.99
CA LEU A 16 -5.82 0.24 -10.16
C LEU A 16 -5.95 -0.58 -8.87
N LEU A 17 -5.67 0.03 -7.72
CA LEU A 17 -5.82 -0.60 -6.42
C LEU A 17 -7.27 -1.00 -6.16
N ARG A 18 -8.22 -0.11 -6.43
CA ARG A 18 -9.65 -0.40 -6.31
C ARG A 18 -10.11 -1.49 -7.26
N ARG A 19 -9.62 -1.52 -8.51
CA ARG A 19 -9.92 -2.59 -9.47
C ARG A 19 -9.39 -3.95 -9.01
N ARG A 20 -8.17 -3.99 -8.46
CA ARG A 20 -7.53 -5.24 -8.02
C ARG A 20 -8.10 -5.76 -6.69
N THR A 21 -8.32 -4.87 -5.73
CA THR A 21 -8.64 -5.26 -4.34
C THR A 21 -10.10 -5.05 -3.96
N GLY A 22 -10.87 -4.33 -4.77
CA GLY A 22 -12.24 -3.91 -4.43
C GLY A 22 -12.33 -2.84 -3.35
N LEU A 23 -11.21 -2.40 -2.78
CA LEU A 23 -11.19 -1.46 -1.66
C LEU A 23 -11.45 -0.02 -2.12
N PRO A 24 -12.34 0.73 -1.43
CA PRO A 24 -12.62 2.12 -1.75
C PRO A 24 -11.58 3.06 -1.11
N LEU A 25 -10.29 2.83 -1.38
CA LEU A 25 -9.21 3.70 -0.90
C LEU A 25 -9.05 4.91 -1.81
N ARG A 26 -8.93 6.10 -1.21
CA ARG A 26 -8.77 7.37 -1.95
C ARG A 26 -7.31 7.76 -2.07
N ASP A 27 -6.51 7.40 -1.08
CA ASP A 27 -5.07 7.64 -1.07
C ASP A 27 -4.33 6.56 -0.27
N LEU A 28 -3.04 6.40 -0.56
CA LEU A 28 -2.11 5.66 0.27
C LEU A 28 -1.66 6.58 1.42
N GLY A 29 -2.51 6.73 2.43
CA GLY A 29 -2.25 7.59 3.59
C GLY A 29 -0.88 7.34 4.25
N PRO A 30 -0.29 8.35 4.92
CA PRO A 30 1.08 8.26 5.46
C PRO A 30 1.20 7.32 6.67
N MET A 31 0.08 6.95 7.30
CA MET A 31 0.04 6.09 8.47
C MET A 31 -0.86 4.88 8.21
N ARG A 32 -0.44 3.71 8.71
CA ARG A 32 -1.20 2.45 8.67
C ARG A 32 -0.96 1.73 10.00
N ALA A 33 -1.99 1.09 10.53
CA ALA A 33 -1.92 0.32 11.76
C ALA A 33 -2.59 -1.04 11.56
N ALA A 34 -1.94 -2.11 12.02
CA ALA A 34 -2.45 -3.46 12.04
C ALA A 34 -1.71 -4.28 13.11
N ARG A 35 -2.21 -5.48 13.45
CA ARG A 35 -1.55 -6.37 14.41
C ARG A 35 -0.16 -6.76 13.90
N ARG A 36 0.86 -6.67 14.76
CA ARG A 36 2.26 -6.97 14.41
C ARG A 36 2.41 -8.33 13.74
N GLU A 37 1.86 -9.38 14.34
CA GLU A 37 1.98 -10.74 13.80
C GLU A 37 1.39 -10.88 12.40
N HIS A 38 0.27 -10.21 12.16
CA HIS A 38 -0.39 -10.22 10.86
C HIS A 38 0.45 -9.45 9.83
N LEU A 39 1.05 -8.31 10.20
CA LEU A 39 1.94 -7.55 9.33
C LEU A 39 3.21 -8.33 8.97
N LEU A 40 3.81 -9.03 9.93
CA LEU A 40 4.95 -9.90 9.67
C LEU A 40 4.57 -11.06 8.74
N GLY A 41 3.34 -11.57 8.86
CA GLY A 41 2.81 -12.61 7.96
C GLY A 41 2.53 -12.17 6.52
N LEU A 42 2.57 -10.86 6.21
CA LEU A 42 2.42 -10.37 4.83
C LEU A 42 3.70 -10.51 3.99
N ASP A 43 4.84 -10.80 4.63
CA ASP A 43 6.15 -10.98 3.98
C ASP A 43 6.52 -9.84 3.01
N LEU A 44 6.40 -8.59 3.48
CA LEU A 44 6.64 -7.41 2.64
C LEU A 44 8.11 -7.35 2.20
N THR A 45 8.35 -7.32 0.88
CA THR A 45 9.70 -7.38 0.29
C THR A 45 10.16 -6.04 -0.29
N ASP A 46 9.24 -5.15 -0.68
CA ASP A 46 9.59 -3.84 -1.22
C ASP A 46 10.09 -2.93 -0.08
N ARG A 47 11.27 -2.32 -0.23
CA ARG A 47 11.87 -1.41 0.78
C ARG A 47 11.89 0.04 0.35
N ARG A 48 11.25 0.37 -0.77
CA ARG A 48 11.26 1.69 -1.40
C ARG A 48 9.84 2.25 -1.43
N SER A 49 9.44 2.79 -2.57
CA SER A 49 8.14 3.43 -2.75
C SER A 49 6.99 2.45 -2.93
N GLY A 50 7.28 1.17 -3.20
CA GLY A 50 6.27 0.13 -3.38
C GLY A 50 5.75 -0.46 -2.06
N TYR A 51 6.50 -0.35 -0.96
CA TYR A 51 6.13 -0.88 0.36
C TYR A 51 4.68 -0.54 0.79
N PRO A 52 4.21 0.72 0.72
CA PRO A 52 2.86 1.07 1.16
C PRO A 52 1.77 0.42 0.31
N LEU A 53 2.01 0.26 -0.99
CA LEU A 53 1.09 -0.38 -1.91
C LEU A 53 1.08 -1.89 -1.70
N GLN A 54 2.27 -2.50 -1.55
CA GLN A 54 2.42 -3.94 -1.34
C GLN A 54 1.72 -4.39 -0.06
N MET A 55 1.81 -3.58 1.01
CA MET A 55 1.09 -3.83 2.25
C MET A 55 -0.43 -3.92 2.02
N VAL A 56 -1.01 -2.96 1.31
CA VAL A 56 -2.47 -2.92 1.08
C VAL A 56 -2.91 -4.05 0.17
N VAL A 57 -2.19 -4.30 -0.92
CA VAL A 57 -2.49 -5.38 -1.86
C VAL A 57 -2.46 -6.73 -1.16
N ARG A 58 -1.39 -7.05 -0.42
CA ARG A 58 -1.28 -8.33 0.28
C ARG A 58 -2.25 -8.48 1.44
N ALA A 59 -2.57 -7.38 2.15
CA ALA A 59 -3.62 -7.41 3.17
C ALA A 59 -5.00 -7.68 2.55
N ALA A 60 -5.29 -7.11 1.38
CA ALA A 60 -6.52 -7.40 0.65
C ALA A 60 -6.56 -8.84 0.14
N ASP A 61 -5.47 -9.34 -0.44
CA ASP A 61 -5.32 -10.72 -0.90
C ASP A 61 -5.47 -11.72 0.27
N ALA A 62 -5.01 -11.34 1.48
CA ALA A 62 -5.21 -12.09 2.72
C ALA A 62 -6.62 -11.95 3.33
N GLY A 63 -7.55 -11.25 2.66
CA GLY A 63 -8.94 -11.10 3.09
C GLY A 63 -9.15 -10.16 4.28
N TRP A 64 -8.22 -9.24 4.55
CA TRP A 64 -8.35 -8.32 5.67
C TRP A 64 -9.44 -7.29 5.43
N ARG A 65 -10.12 -6.88 6.51
CA ARG A 65 -10.99 -5.71 6.51
C ARG A 65 -10.14 -4.45 6.65
N ILE A 66 -10.05 -3.66 5.59
CA ILE A 66 -9.30 -2.40 5.55
C ILE A 66 -10.28 -1.24 5.61
N ARG A 67 -10.02 -0.26 6.49
CA ARG A 67 -10.79 0.98 6.60
C ARG A 67 -9.88 2.19 6.45
N GLU A 68 -10.31 3.13 5.61
CA GLU A 68 -9.73 4.47 5.56
C GLU A 68 -10.35 5.30 6.69
N VAL A 69 -9.53 6.01 7.45
CA VAL A 69 -9.97 6.92 8.52
C VAL A 69 -9.39 8.28 8.21
N ASP A 70 -10.26 9.28 8.09
CA ASP A 70 -9.86 10.65 7.86
C ASP A 70 -9.19 11.19 9.15
N VAL A 71 -7.90 11.48 9.07
CA VAL A 71 -7.12 12.06 10.17
C VAL A 71 -6.84 13.52 9.83
N PRO A 72 -7.14 14.48 10.72
CA PRO A 72 -6.79 15.88 10.49
C PRO A 72 -5.28 16.02 10.31
N TYR A 73 -4.86 16.42 9.12
CA TYR A 73 -3.45 16.64 8.80
C TYR A 73 -3.16 18.14 8.81
N LEU A 74 -2.19 18.56 9.62
CA LEU A 74 -1.69 19.94 9.59
C LEU A 74 -0.93 20.18 8.27
N PRO A 75 -1.13 21.34 7.60
CA PRO A 75 -0.43 21.63 6.35
C PRO A 75 1.08 21.62 6.58
N ARG A 76 1.80 20.72 5.91
CA ARG A 76 3.26 20.74 5.90
C ARG A 76 3.77 21.82 4.94
N SER A 77 4.68 22.67 5.42
CA SER A 77 5.54 23.49 4.58
C SER A 77 6.72 22.66 4.05
N GLY A 78 6.77 22.38 2.74
CA GLY A 78 7.90 21.69 2.10
C GLY A 78 7.60 21.15 0.70
N LYS A 79 8.61 21.13 -0.19
CA LYS A 79 8.51 20.51 -1.53
C LYS A 79 8.66 18.99 -1.39
N SER A 80 7.79 18.22 -2.04
CA SER A 80 7.81 16.75 -2.02
C SER A 80 9.09 16.20 -2.63
N LYS A 81 9.83 15.36 -1.88
CA LYS A 81 11.10 14.75 -2.31
C LYS A 81 10.95 13.78 -3.49
N VAL A 82 9.74 13.21 -3.68
CA VAL A 82 9.50 12.13 -4.66
C VAL A 82 8.71 12.64 -5.88
N THR A 83 7.64 13.41 -5.67
CA THR A 83 6.79 13.92 -6.76
C THR A 83 7.30 15.22 -7.38
N GLY A 84 8.39 15.79 -6.84
CA GLY A 84 9.02 17.01 -7.34
C GLY A 84 9.79 16.86 -8.66
N THR A 85 10.09 15.63 -9.10
CA THR A 85 10.82 15.38 -10.35
C THR A 85 10.13 14.33 -11.23
N TRP A 86 10.28 14.45 -12.55
CA TRP A 86 9.78 13.45 -13.51
C TRP A 86 10.39 12.06 -13.28
N ARG A 87 11.70 12.00 -12.97
CA ARG A 87 12.40 10.75 -12.64
C ARG A 87 11.83 10.09 -11.38
N GLY A 88 11.59 10.85 -10.32
CA GLY A 88 11.00 10.33 -9.07
C GLY A 88 9.58 9.80 -9.29
N THR A 89 8.80 10.47 -10.15
CA THR A 89 7.46 10.02 -10.54
C THR A 89 7.50 8.72 -11.34
N GLY A 90 8.39 8.61 -12.34
CA GLY A 90 8.55 7.40 -13.14
C GLY A 90 9.01 6.19 -12.34
N GLN A 91 9.93 6.37 -11.40
CA GLN A 91 10.37 5.28 -10.50
C GLN A 91 9.23 4.80 -9.62
N ALA A 92 8.43 5.72 -9.04
CA ALA A 92 7.28 5.36 -8.22
C ALA A 92 6.24 4.56 -9.01
N VAL A 93 5.92 5.00 -10.24
CA VAL A 93 5.00 4.28 -11.13
C VAL A 93 5.52 2.87 -11.43
N ARG A 94 6.82 2.71 -11.73
CA ARG A 94 7.42 1.40 -12.02
C ARG A 94 7.35 0.45 -10.82
N ASP A 95 7.73 0.93 -9.63
CA ASP A 95 7.70 0.15 -8.38
C ASP A 95 6.26 -0.32 -8.10
N MET A 96 5.29 0.58 -8.25
CA MET A 96 3.89 0.30 -7.99
C MET A 96 3.25 -0.64 -9.02
N SER A 97 3.57 -0.48 -10.30
CA SER A 97 3.13 -1.41 -11.36
C SER A 97 3.66 -2.82 -11.13
N ARG A 98 4.90 -2.97 -10.61
CA ARG A 98 5.46 -4.27 -10.26
C ARG A 98 4.66 -4.95 -9.15
N VAL A 99 4.33 -4.21 -8.09
CA VAL A 99 3.50 -4.71 -6.99
C VAL A 99 2.11 -5.13 -7.47
N LEU A 100 1.50 -4.33 -8.35
CA LEU A 100 0.19 -4.65 -8.95
C LEU A 100 0.23 -5.84 -9.91
N ALA A 101 1.40 -6.31 -10.33
CA ALA A 101 1.57 -7.51 -11.13
C ALA A 101 1.94 -8.75 -10.29
N GLU A 102 2.22 -8.60 -8.98
CA GLU A 102 2.51 -9.76 -8.12
C GLU A 102 1.30 -10.69 -8.07
N PRO A 103 1.47 -12.02 -8.21
CA PRO A 103 0.39 -12.97 -7.99
C PRO A 103 -0.11 -12.87 -6.53
N PRO A 104 -1.37 -13.22 -6.25
CA PRO A 104 -1.90 -13.18 -4.89
C PRO A 104 -1.03 -14.02 -3.96
N ALA A 105 -0.63 -13.45 -2.82
CA ALA A 105 0.11 -14.21 -1.82
C ALA A 105 -0.75 -15.39 -1.34
N VAL A 106 -0.19 -16.60 -1.38
CA VAL A 106 -0.87 -17.82 -0.91
C VAL A 106 -1.24 -17.62 0.56
N ARG A 107 -2.51 -17.89 0.91
CA ARG A 107 -2.99 -17.78 2.29
C ARG A 107 -2.12 -18.65 3.20
N PRO A 108 -1.56 -18.14 4.31
CA PRO A 108 -1.08 -19.03 5.35
C PRO A 108 -2.29 -19.76 5.93
N SER A 109 -2.29 -21.10 5.83
CA SER A 109 -3.33 -21.94 6.42
C SER A 109 -3.42 -21.69 7.93
N PRO A 110 -4.63 -21.46 8.48
CA PRO A 110 -4.82 -21.18 9.91
C PRO A 110 -4.37 -22.31 10.85
N ASP A 111 -4.08 -23.50 10.31
CA ASP A 111 -3.73 -24.71 11.06
C ASP A 111 -2.30 -24.74 11.63
N SER A 112 -1.42 -23.81 11.27
CA SER A 112 0.00 -23.89 11.61
C SER A 112 0.39 -23.31 12.98
N ARG A 113 -0.57 -22.90 13.83
CA ARG A 113 -0.32 -22.33 15.17
C ARG A 113 -1.05 -22.98 16.35
N ALA A 114 -1.83 -24.05 16.13
CA ALA A 114 -2.44 -24.82 17.22
C ALA A 114 -1.57 -26.02 17.60
N GLY A 115 -0.37 -25.76 18.12
CA GLY A 115 0.60 -26.81 18.46
C GLY A 115 1.71 -26.29 19.39
N GLY A 116 1.33 -25.75 20.54
CA GLY A 116 2.25 -25.43 21.64
C GLY A 116 1.74 -26.09 22.93
N PRO A 117 2.59 -26.76 23.73
CA PRO A 117 2.15 -27.64 24.81
C PRO A 117 1.51 -26.86 25.95
N ARG A 118 0.57 -27.55 26.62
CA ARG A 118 -0.20 -27.10 27.78
C ARG A 118 0.67 -26.82 28.99
#